data_AF-A0A0R2YTW7-F1
#
_entry.id   AF-A0A0R2YTW7-F1
#
_cell.length_a   1.000
_cell.length_b   1.000
_cell.length_c   1.000
_cell.angle_alpha   90.00
_cell.angle_beta   90.00
_cell.angle_gamma   90.00
#
_symmetry.space_group_name_H-M   'P 1'
#
loop_
_entity.id
_entity.type
_entity.pdbx_description
1 polymer ?
#
loop_
_entity_poly.entity_id
_entity_poly.type
_entity_poly.pdbx_seq_one_letter_code
_entity_poly.pdbx_strand_id
1 'polypeptide(L)'
;MQFGVINENGKSLGNGYIGMQPRQDGKALITFSGFGSHFFAPQGRAEADGGAGGSNSTLVDFKFGNKYNLTVERDPENPKILKGYIQDVTDPDNPGVKQHVKDIEVDQNAALSGNNRGFVEHYGARINRSSQIAPTSGSFSAPFTTDAEGNVKVGSIKGDGLYGRYRNSTTGTHETTKVGGVGKELKFSFQGVGHEKKS
;
A
#
# COMPACT_ATOMS: atom_id res chain seq x y z
N MET A 1 -0.07 -1.14 -0.59
CA MET A 1 0.56 -2.40 -1.07
C MET A 1 0.16 -3.52 -0.12
N GLN A 2 -0.47 -4.56 -0.65
CA GLN A 2 -0.80 -5.78 0.07
C GLN A 2 0.38 -6.75 -0.01
N PHE A 3 0.67 -7.41 1.11
CA PHE A 3 1.69 -8.45 1.23
C PHE A 3 1.09 -9.73 1.82
N GLY A 4 1.56 -10.88 1.36
CA GLY A 4 1.19 -12.17 1.95
C GLY A 4 2.16 -12.57 3.06
N VAL A 5 1.67 -13.31 4.04
CA VAL A 5 2.47 -13.80 5.17
C VAL A 5 2.34 -15.32 5.25
N ILE A 6 3.48 -15.98 5.46
CA ILE A 6 3.59 -17.44 5.57
C ILE A 6 4.30 -17.81 6.88
N ASN A 7 4.05 -19.01 7.39
CA ASN A 7 4.85 -19.57 8.49
C ASN A 7 6.12 -20.24 7.95
N GLU A 8 6.91 -20.81 8.86
CA GLU A 8 8.18 -21.50 8.57
C GLU A 8 8.02 -22.70 7.61
N ASN A 9 6.82 -23.30 7.55
CA ASN A 9 6.51 -24.41 6.65
C ASN A 9 5.96 -23.92 5.29
N GLY A 10 5.97 -22.61 5.03
CA GLY A 10 5.43 -22.01 3.81
C GLY A 10 3.89 -21.96 3.75
N LYS A 11 3.19 -22.29 4.84
CA LYS A 11 1.72 -22.21 4.90
C LYS A 11 1.30 -20.76 5.08
N SER A 12 0.33 -20.31 4.29
CA SER A 12 -0.24 -18.96 4.42
C SER A 12 -0.88 -18.76 5.80
N LEU A 13 -0.50 -17.66 6.45
CA LEU A 13 -1.11 -17.14 7.68
C LEU A 13 -2.15 -16.04 7.38
N GLY A 14 -2.11 -15.49 6.17
CA GLY A 14 -3.01 -14.45 5.72
C GLY A 14 -2.27 -13.41 4.88
N ASN A 15 -2.85 -12.22 4.83
CA ASN A 15 -2.30 -11.08 4.11
C ASN A 15 -2.32 -9.85 5.02
N GLY A 16 -1.57 -8.84 4.67
CA GLY A 16 -1.66 -7.51 5.24
C GLY A 16 -1.53 -6.44 4.18
N TYR A 17 -1.56 -5.19 4.60
CA TYR A 17 -1.17 -4.08 3.74
C TYR A 17 -0.48 -2.98 4.51
N ILE A 18 0.45 -2.31 3.84
CA ILE A 18 0.91 -0.98 4.20
C ILE A 18 0.40 0.00 3.14
N GLY A 19 -0.20 1.11 3.58
CA GLY A 19 -0.88 2.06 2.71
C GLY A 19 -0.68 3.48 3.19
N MET A 20 -0.91 4.43 2.29
CA MET A 20 -0.84 5.86 2.56
C MET A 20 -2.18 6.49 2.19
N GLN A 21 -2.70 7.32 3.09
CA GLN A 21 -3.88 8.15 2.88
C GLN A 21 -3.48 9.63 2.98
N PRO A 22 -3.15 10.28 1.86
CA PRO A 22 -2.84 11.71 1.82
C PRO A 22 -3.99 12.57 2.35
N ARG A 23 -3.67 13.65 3.04
CA ARG A 23 -4.62 14.63 3.59
C ARG A 23 -4.27 16.03 3.13
N GLN A 24 -5.24 16.94 3.23
CA GLN A 24 -5.09 18.32 2.75
C GLN A 24 -4.21 19.20 3.66
N ASP A 25 -3.94 18.77 4.88
CA ASP A 25 -3.16 19.48 5.91
C ASP A 25 -1.64 19.25 5.80
N GLY A 26 -1.16 18.70 4.68
CA GLY A 26 0.25 18.35 4.50
C GLY A 26 0.67 17.11 5.30
N LYS A 27 -0.29 16.30 5.74
CA LYS A 27 -0.03 15.02 6.40
C LYS A 27 -0.52 13.85 5.55
N ALA A 28 -0.04 12.66 5.87
CA ALA A 28 -0.65 11.42 5.41
C ALA A 28 -0.84 10.47 6.60
N LEU A 29 -1.94 9.74 6.59
CA LEU A 29 -2.12 8.61 7.50
C LEU A 29 -1.50 7.37 6.85
N ILE A 30 -0.46 6.81 7.47
CA ILE A 30 0.13 5.55 7.05
C ILE A 30 -0.55 4.43 7.80
N THR A 31 -1.28 3.60 7.08
CA THR A 31 -1.99 2.43 7.63
C THR A 31 -1.13 1.20 7.48
N PHE A 32 -1.07 0.37 8.53
CA PHE A 32 -0.37 -0.91 8.51
C PHE A 32 -1.21 -1.95 9.22
N SER A 33 -1.71 -2.93 8.47
CA SER A 33 -2.69 -3.91 8.95
C SER A 33 -2.34 -5.33 8.54
N GLY A 34 -2.68 -6.30 9.37
CA GLY A 34 -2.69 -7.73 9.07
C GLY A 34 -4.11 -8.28 9.20
N PHE A 35 -4.52 -9.15 8.27
CA PHE A 35 -5.87 -9.70 8.18
C PHE A 35 -5.89 -11.19 8.53
N GLY A 36 -6.80 -11.57 9.42
CA GLY A 36 -6.97 -12.93 9.92
C GLY A 36 -6.64 -13.05 11.40
N SER A 37 -7.00 -14.18 11.99
CA SER A 37 -6.88 -14.43 13.44
C SER A 37 -5.44 -14.50 13.95
N HIS A 38 -4.46 -14.58 13.06
CA HIS A 38 -3.05 -14.67 13.40
C HIS A 38 -2.40 -13.30 13.68
N PHE A 39 -3.08 -12.18 13.35
CA PHE A 39 -2.48 -10.85 13.38
C PHE A 39 -3.03 -9.99 14.52
N PHE A 40 -2.12 -9.31 15.21
CA PHE A 40 -2.43 -8.46 16.36
C PHE A 40 -1.72 -7.11 16.22
N ALA A 41 -2.40 -6.06 16.66
CA ALA A 41 -1.85 -4.69 16.70
C ALA A 41 -1.94 -4.17 18.14
N PRO A 42 -0.93 -4.42 19.00
CA PRO A 42 -0.99 -4.07 20.42
C PRO A 42 -1.20 -2.58 20.69
N GLN A 43 -0.69 -1.73 19.79
CA GLN A 43 -0.79 -0.27 19.87
C GLN A 43 -1.91 0.30 18.97
N GLY A 44 -2.78 -0.57 18.47
CA GLY A 44 -3.78 -0.24 17.47
C GLY A 44 -5.13 -0.88 17.74
N ARG A 45 -5.84 -1.23 16.69
CA ARG A 45 -7.16 -1.88 16.74
C ARG A 45 -7.00 -3.39 16.63
N ALA A 46 -7.83 -4.12 17.36
CA ALA A 46 -7.97 -5.58 17.28
C ALA A 46 -8.82 -6.04 16.08
N GLU A 47 -9.00 -5.17 15.08
CA GLU A 47 -9.70 -5.45 13.84
C GLU A 47 -8.95 -4.79 12.67
N ALA A 48 -9.08 -5.39 11.49
CA ALA A 48 -8.61 -4.84 10.23
C ALA A 48 -9.80 -4.74 9.26
N ASP A 49 -10.13 -3.52 8.83
CA ASP A 49 -11.28 -3.19 7.99
C ASP A 49 -12.63 -3.77 8.48
N GLY A 50 -12.83 -3.81 9.80
CA GLY A 50 -14.03 -4.35 10.46
C GLY A 50 -14.09 -5.89 10.50
N GLY A 51 -13.02 -6.56 10.07
CA GLY A 51 -12.85 -8.01 10.18
C GLY A 51 -11.75 -8.40 11.18
N ALA A 52 -11.55 -9.72 11.34
CA ALA A 52 -10.50 -10.26 12.19
C ALA A 52 -9.11 -9.80 11.71
N GLY A 53 -8.27 -9.36 12.64
CA GLY A 53 -6.91 -8.92 12.34
C GLY A 53 -6.41 -7.86 13.33
N GLY A 54 -5.33 -7.20 12.96
CA GLY A 54 -4.75 -6.08 13.69
C GLY A 54 -4.48 -4.92 12.75
N SER A 55 -4.79 -3.69 13.17
CA SER A 55 -4.53 -2.49 12.37
C SER A 55 -3.90 -1.38 13.20
N ASN A 56 -2.84 -0.81 12.66
CA ASN A 56 -2.17 0.37 13.18
C ASN A 56 -2.21 1.51 12.16
N SER A 57 -2.07 2.73 12.66
CA SER A 57 -1.86 3.88 11.80
C SER A 57 -1.00 4.95 12.44
N THR A 58 -0.16 5.61 11.65
CA THR A 58 0.70 6.72 12.09
C THR A 58 0.53 7.91 11.17
N LEU A 59 0.36 9.10 11.74
CA LEU A 59 0.30 10.34 10.99
C LEU A 59 1.72 10.85 10.73
N VAL A 60 2.05 11.15 9.49
CA VAL A 60 3.38 11.60 9.06
C VAL A 60 3.29 12.86 8.20
N ASP A 61 4.38 13.61 8.14
CA ASP A 61 4.52 14.69 7.16
C ASP A 61 4.50 14.15 5.74
N PHE A 62 3.78 14.84 4.85
CA PHE A 62 3.57 14.42 3.48
C PHE A 62 3.56 15.61 2.53
N LYS A 63 4.14 15.40 1.34
CA LYS A 63 4.15 16.38 0.26
C LYS A 63 3.65 15.72 -1.02
N PHE A 64 2.66 16.35 -1.65
CA PHE A 64 2.23 15.93 -2.98
C PHE A 64 3.38 16.09 -3.99
N GLY A 65 3.51 15.11 -4.88
CA GLY A 65 4.59 15.06 -5.88
C GLY A 65 5.87 14.37 -5.41
N ASN A 66 6.02 14.10 -4.11
CA ASN A 66 7.17 13.36 -3.58
C ASN A 66 7.02 11.84 -3.80
N LYS A 67 8.16 11.16 -3.85
CA LYS A 67 8.25 9.70 -3.93
C LYS A 67 8.49 9.12 -2.55
N TYR A 68 7.72 8.11 -2.17
CA TYR A 68 7.83 7.46 -0.87
C TYR A 68 8.00 5.95 -1.01
N ASN A 69 8.90 5.39 -0.21
CA ASN A 69 8.97 3.95 0.03
C ASN A 69 8.11 3.60 1.24
N LEU A 70 7.24 2.60 1.06
CA LEU A 70 6.52 1.93 2.15
C LEU A 70 7.13 0.54 2.31
N THR A 71 7.75 0.29 3.46
CA THR A 71 8.53 -0.93 3.69
C THR A 71 7.88 -1.76 4.79
N VAL A 72 7.83 -3.08 4.58
CA VAL A 72 7.47 -4.06 5.60
C VAL A 72 8.64 -5.00 5.77
N GLU A 73 9.11 -5.16 7.00
CA GLU A 73 10.24 -6.02 7.34
C GLU A 73 9.83 -6.97 8.47
N ARG A 74 10.33 -8.20 8.44
CA ARG A 74 10.29 -9.08 9.62
C ARG A 74 11.38 -8.63 10.58
N ASP A 75 11.06 -8.52 11.87
CA ASP A 75 12.06 -8.26 12.90
C ASP A 75 13.09 -9.43 12.92
N PRO A 76 14.40 -9.14 12.79
CA PRO A 76 15.43 -10.17 12.81
C PRO A 76 15.51 -10.90 14.16
N GLU A 77 15.26 -10.18 15.27
CA GLU A 77 15.38 -10.70 16.64
C GLU A 77 14.09 -11.42 17.08
N ASN A 78 12.95 -11.07 16.48
CA ASN A 78 11.68 -11.71 16.77
C ASN A 78 10.87 -11.99 15.49
N PRO A 79 10.90 -13.23 14.95
CA PRO A 79 10.20 -13.59 13.70
C PRO A 79 8.67 -13.45 13.77
N LYS A 80 8.11 -13.16 14.94
CA LYS A 80 6.68 -12.89 15.16
C LYS A 80 6.31 -11.42 14.96
N ILE A 81 7.26 -10.53 14.69
CA ILE A 81 7.01 -9.10 14.54
C ILE A 81 7.25 -8.68 13.10
N LEU A 82 6.27 -7.99 12.51
CA LEU A 82 6.39 -7.28 11.25
C LEU A 82 6.45 -5.78 11.53
N LYS A 83 7.45 -5.08 11.00
CA LYS A 83 7.66 -3.64 11.17
C LYS A 83 7.29 -2.90 9.91
N GLY A 84 6.46 -1.86 10.03
CA GLY A 84 6.12 -0.95 8.95
C GLY A 84 6.97 0.32 8.98
N TYR A 85 7.44 0.78 7.81
CA TYR A 85 8.18 2.04 7.68
C TYR A 85 7.71 2.86 6.50
N ILE A 86 7.91 4.17 6.60
CA ILE A 86 7.84 5.10 5.49
C ILE A 86 9.14 5.89 5.37
N GLN A 87 9.56 6.16 4.13
CA GLN A 87 10.72 7.00 3.84
C GLN A 87 10.46 7.85 2.60
N ASP A 88 10.71 9.16 2.69
CA ASP A 88 10.77 10.02 1.52
C ASP A 88 12.05 9.72 0.74
N VAL A 89 11.92 9.35 -0.53
CA VAL A 89 13.01 8.97 -1.43
C VAL A 89 12.94 9.78 -2.72
N THR A 90 12.40 11.00 -2.64
CA THR A 90 12.33 11.92 -3.77
C THR A 90 13.73 12.28 -4.27
N ASP A 91 14.66 12.55 -3.35
CA ASP A 91 16.09 12.59 -3.62
C ASP A 91 16.70 11.22 -3.25
N PRO A 92 17.06 10.37 -4.22
CA PRO A 92 17.61 9.05 -3.94
C PRO A 92 19.01 9.09 -3.33
N ASP A 93 19.76 10.18 -3.52
CA ASP A 93 21.11 10.35 -2.98
C ASP A 93 21.07 10.85 -1.53
N ASN A 94 19.98 11.53 -1.15
CA ASN A 94 19.72 12.00 0.22
C ASN A 94 18.31 11.61 0.68
N PRO A 95 18.05 10.30 0.88
CA PRO A 95 16.74 9.86 1.33
C PRO A 95 16.44 10.45 2.71
N GLY A 96 15.17 10.79 2.94
CA GLY A 96 14.69 11.24 4.23
C GLY A 96 14.84 10.17 5.32
N VAL A 97 14.50 10.54 6.55
CA VAL A 97 14.53 9.61 7.69
C VAL A 97 13.56 8.45 7.44
N LYS A 98 14.05 7.21 7.59
CA LYS A 98 13.21 6.01 7.60
C LYS A 98 12.40 5.99 8.89
N GLN A 99 11.18 6.50 8.82
CA GLN A 99 10.31 6.65 9.96
C GLN A 99 9.56 5.33 10.24
N HIS A 100 9.63 4.87 11.48
CA HIS A 100 8.84 3.74 11.96
C HIS A 100 7.35 4.14 12.02
N VAL A 101 6.51 3.32 11.40
CA VAL A 101 5.06 3.47 11.43
C VAL A 101 4.57 2.84 12.73
N LYS A 102 4.49 1.51 12.76
CA LYS A 102 4.09 0.64 13.88
C LYS A 102 4.43 -0.81 13.56
N ASP A 103 4.25 -1.67 14.55
CA ASP A 103 4.46 -3.12 14.47
C ASP A 103 3.14 -3.89 14.40
N ILE A 104 3.13 -4.97 13.63
CA ILE A 104 2.09 -6.00 13.66
C ILE A 104 2.71 -7.27 14.23
N GLU A 105 2.09 -7.82 15.26
CA GLU A 105 2.47 -9.10 15.84
C GLU A 105 1.72 -10.24 15.15
N VAL A 106 2.39 -11.39 15.05
CA VAL A 106 1.86 -12.65 14.55
C VAL A 106 1.96 -13.69 15.68
N ASP A 107 0.96 -14.55 15.86
CA ASP A 107 0.99 -15.54 16.95
C ASP A 107 2.13 -16.59 16.84
N GLN A 108 2.72 -16.71 15.66
CA GLN A 108 3.78 -17.65 15.34
C GLN A 108 4.84 -17.03 14.42
N ASN A 109 5.96 -17.74 14.25
CA ASN A 109 7.04 -17.29 13.38
C ASN A 109 6.53 -17.11 11.94
N ALA A 110 6.83 -15.95 11.36
CA ALA A 110 6.29 -15.51 10.10
C ALA A 110 7.39 -15.08 9.12
N ALA A 111 7.10 -15.17 7.83
CA ALA A 111 7.89 -14.60 6.75
C ALA A 111 6.99 -13.93 5.72
N LEU A 112 7.53 -12.95 4.98
CA LEU A 112 6.83 -12.28 3.90
C LEU A 112 6.89 -13.14 2.62
N SER A 113 5.76 -13.29 1.95
CA SER A 113 5.68 -13.95 0.65
C SER A 113 5.85 -12.94 -0.50
N GLY A 114 6.38 -13.40 -1.64
CA GLY A 114 6.76 -12.53 -2.77
C GLY A 114 5.63 -12.09 -3.70
N ASN A 115 4.37 -12.46 -3.45
CA ASN A 115 3.24 -12.06 -4.31
C ASN A 115 2.43 -10.94 -3.65
N ASN A 116 2.42 -9.77 -4.28
CA ASN A 116 1.87 -8.54 -3.72
C ASN A 116 0.83 -7.93 -4.66
N ARG A 117 -0.12 -7.18 -4.11
CA ARG A 117 -1.09 -6.39 -4.89
C ARG A 117 -1.02 -4.91 -4.50
N GLY A 118 -0.97 -4.02 -5.49
CA GLY A 118 -1.17 -2.59 -5.29
C GLY A 118 -2.62 -2.21 -5.57
N PHE A 119 -3.14 -1.21 -4.87
CA PHE A 119 -4.43 -0.61 -5.20
C PHE A 119 -4.44 0.87 -4.79
N VAL A 120 -5.30 1.64 -5.47
CA VAL A 120 -5.71 2.98 -5.06
C VAL A 120 -7.19 2.89 -4.79
N GLU A 121 -7.61 3.43 -3.66
CA GLU A 121 -9.02 3.49 -3.31
C GLU A 121 -9.39 4.94 -3.03
N HIS A 122 -10.49 5.38 -3.64
CA HIS A 122 -11.15 6.61 -3.23
C HIS A 122 -12.03 6.31 -2.02
N TYR A 123 -11.44 6.37 -0.83
CA TYR A 123 -12.09 6.12 0.45
C TYR A 123 -12.57 7.44 1.09
N GLY A 124 -13.75 7.46 1.72
CA GLY A 124 -14.29 8.67 2.37
C GLY A 124 -15.80 8.74 2.43
N ALA A 125 -16.37 9.94 2.27
CA ALA A 125 -17.82 10.16 2.29
C ALA A 125 -18.53 9.26 1.28
N ARG A 126 -19.75 8.83 1.61
CA ARG A 126 -20.54 7.89 0.79
C ARG A 126 -20.71 8.43 -0.63
N ILE A 127 -20.01 7.80 -1.58
CA ILE A 127 -20.10 8.13 -3.01
C ILE A 127 -21.38 7.50 -3.55
N ASN A 128 -22.37 8.33 -3.88
CA ASN A 128 -23.64 7.91 -4.49
C ASN A 128 -23.77 8.31 -5.97
N ARG A 129 -22.82 9.07 -6.51
CA ARG A 129 -22.75 9.44 -7.94
C ARG A 129 -21.29 9.56 -8.40
N SER A 130 -21.04 9.22 -9.67
CA SER A 130 -19.70 9.31 -10.27
C SER A 130 -19.09 10.70 -10.15
N SER A 131 -19.88 11.76 -10.32
CA SER A 131 -19.42 13.16 -10.24
C SER A 131 -18.82 13.58 -8.90
N GLN A 132 -18.94 12.77 -7.84
CA GLN A 132 -18.25 12.99 -6.57
C GLN A 132 -16.81 12.46 -6.55
N ILE A 133 -16.42 11.65 -7.53
CA ILE A 133 -15.06 11.12 -7.64
C ILE A 133 -14.18 12.22 -8.23
N ALA A 134 -13.41 12.86 -7.35
CA ALA A 134 -12.52 13.94 -7.73
C ALA A 134 -11.39 13.43 -8.67
N PRO A 135 -10.88 14.29 -9.56
CA PRO A 135 -9.67 13.98 -10.31
C PRO A 135 -8.53 13.59 -9.38
N THR A 136 -8.00 12.40 -9.59
CA THR A 136 -6.94 11.80 -8.78
C THR A 136 -5.89 11.21 -9.71
N SER A 137 -4.62 11.43 -9.40
CA SER A 137 -3.51 10.84 -10.14
C SER A 137 -2.35 10.48 -9.22
N GLY A 138 -1.46 9.62 -9.71
CA GLY A 138 -0.27 9.20 -9.00
C GLY A 138 0.51 8.13 -9.77
N SER A 139 1.50 7.54 -9.11
CA SER A 139 2.21 6.40 -9.67
C SER A 139 2.65 5.41 -8.60
N PHE A 140 2.91 4.18 -9.03
CA PHE A 140 3.55 3.14 -8.23
C PHE A 140 4.72 2.55 -9.01
N SER A 141 5.83 2.33 -8.32
CA SER A 141 6.90 1.47 -8.84
C SER A 141 6.61 0.00 -8.49
N ALA A 142 7.18 -0.91 -9.27
CA ALA A 142 7.19 -2.33 -8.92
C ALA A 142 7.82 -2.50 -7.52
N PRO A 143 7.27 -3.40 -6.68
CA PRO A 143 7.85 -3.66 -5.37
C PRO A 143 9.27 -4.21 -5.52
N PHE A 144 10.13 -3.93 -4.56
CA PHE A 144 11.46 -4.49 -4.49
C PHE A 144 11.69 -5.10 -3.11
N THR A 145 12.66 -6.02 -3.03
CA THR A 145 13.19 -6.57 -1.79
C THR A 145 14.70 -6.42 -1.81
N THR A 146 15.30 -6.51 -0.64
CA THR A 146 16.75 -6.60 -0.47
C THR A 146 17.08 -8.00 0.06
N ASP A 147 18.11 -8.65 -0.47
CA ASP A 147 18.61 -9.91 0.12
C ASP A 147 19.58 -9.66 1.29
N ALA A 148 20.09 -10.74 1.90
CA ALA A 148 20.92 -10.66 3.09
C ALA A 148 22.22 -9.89 2.85
N GLU A 149 22.69 -9.87 1.60
CA GLU A 149 23.90 -9.17 1.15
C GLU A 149 23.63 -7.72 0.75
N GLY A 150 22.38 -7.24 0.84
CA GLY A 150 22.04 -5.87 0.48
C GLY A 150 21.66 -5.67 -0.99
N ASN A 151 21.57 -6.73 -1.81
CA ASN A 151 21.26 -6.59 -3.22
C ASN A 151 19.75 -6.39 -3.43
N VAL A 152 19.42 -5.37 -4.22
CA VAL A 152 18.04 -5.05 -4.56
C VAL A 152 17.52 -5.96 -5.66
N LYS A 153 16.43 -6.67 -5.39
CA LYS A 153 15.65 -7.44 -6.36
C LYS A 153 14.32 -6.75 -6.62
N VAL A 154 14.19 -6.17 -7.81
CA VAL A 154 12.97 -5.46 -8.24
C VAL A 154 12.02 -6.42 -8.92
N GLY A 155 10.77 -6.43 -8.46
CA GLY A 155 9.68 -7.20 -9.05
C GLY A 155 9.19 -6.64 -10.39
N SER A 156 7.93 -6.94 -10.69
CA SER A 156 7.27 -6.50 -11.93
C SER A 156 5.81 -6.16 -11.70
N ILE A 157 5.30 -5.20 -12.47
CA ILE A 157 3.88 -4.89 -12.58
C ILE A 157 3.31 -5.74 -13.71
N LYS A 158 2.37 -6.63 -13.36
CA LYS A 158 1.79 -7.62 -14.31
C LYS A 158 0.41 -7.23 -14.85
N GLY A 159 -0.25 -6.26 -14.24
CA GLY A 159 -1.56 -5.80 -14.68
C GLY A 159 -2.02 -4.57 -13.91
N ASP A 160 -2.97 -3.88 -14.51
CA ASP A 160 -3.68 -2.73 -13.99
C ASP A 160 -5.19 -2.91 -14.23
N GLY A 161 -6.01 -2.07 -13.61
CA GLY A 161 -7.45 -2.11 -13.83
C GLY A 161 -8.25 -1.30 -12.81
N LEU A 162 -9.43 -0.87 -13.23
CA LEU A 162 -10.41 -0.20 -12.38
C LEU A 162 -11.39 -1.21 -11.79
N TYR A 163 -11.60 -1.12 -10.48
CA TYR A 163 -12.50 -2.00 -9.73
C TYR A 163 -13.50 -1.17 -8.92
N GLY A 164 -14.60 -1.81 -8.49
CA GLY A 164 -15.60 -1.19 -7.63
C GLY A 164 -16.86 -0.70 -8.36
N ARG A 165 -17.77 -0.12 -7.56
CA ARG A 165 -19.15 0.21 -7.97
C ARG A 165 -19.25 1.13 -9.19
N TYR A 166 -18.30 2.06 -9.33
CA TYR A 166 -18.29 3.07 -10.39
C TYR A 166 -17.26 2.79 -11.48
N ARG A 167 -16.71 1.57 -11.60
CA ARG A 167 -15.68 1.26 -12.61
C ARG A 167 -16.07 1.64 -14.05
N ASN A 168 -17.36 1.53 -14.39
CA ASN A 168 -17.92 1.89 -15.71
C ASN A 168 -18.31 3.37 -15.82
N SER A 169 -18.18 4.13 -14.74
CA SER A 169 -18.56 5.55 -14.61
C SER A 169 -17.38 6.40 -14.14
N THR A 170 -16.17 5.92 -14.42
CA THR A 170 -14.90 6.58 -14.19
C THR A 170 -14.13 6.61 -15.51
N THR A 171 -13.44 7.71 -15.79
CA THR A 171 -12.51 7.86 -16.91
C THR A 171 -11.12 8.18 -16.38
N GLY A 172 -10.08 7.96 -17.18
CA GLY A 172 -8.70 8.24 -16.82
C GLY A 172 -7.72 7.39 -17.62
N THR A 173 -6.47 7.37 -17.18
CA THR A 173 -5.37 6.65 -17.84
C THR A 173 -4.69 5.68 -16.89
N HIS A 174 -4.21 4.56 -17.44
CA HIS A 174 -3.28 3.65 -16.78
C HIS A 174 -2.15 3.38 -17.76
N GLU A 175 -0.93 3.80 -17.40
CA GLU A 175 0.24 3.68 -18.24
C GLU A 175 1.33 2.92 -17.50
N THR A 176 1.63 1.72 -17.98
CA THR A 176 2.73 0.91 -17.44
C THR A 176 4.01 1.14 -18.24
N THR A 177 5.01 1.76 -17.62
CA THR A 177 6.37 1.85 -18.16
C THR A 177 7.04 0.48 -18.07
N LYS A 178 7.54 -0.03 -19.20
CA LYS A 178 8.24 -1.32 -19.29
C LYS A 178 9.72 -1.12 -19.62
N VAL A 179 10.60 -1.84 -18.92
CA VAL A 179 12.04 -1.93 -19.21
C VAL A 179 12.35 -3.37 -19.57
N GLY A 180 12.88 -3.60 -20.78
CA GLY A 180 13.12 -4.97 -21.28
C GLY A 180 11.85 -5.83 -21.32
N GLY A 181 10.68 -5.22 -21.58
CA GLY A 181 9.38 -5.91 -21.57
C GLY A 181 8.75 -6.12 -20.18
N VAL A 182 9.47 -5.79 -19.10
CA VAL A 182 9.01 -5.96 -17.71
C VAL A 182 8.42 -4.66 -17.19
N GLY A 183 7.18 -4.68 -16.66
CA GLY A 183 6.55 -3.50 -16.06
C GLY A 183 7.27 -3.05 -14.79
N LYS A 184 7.68 -1.77 -14.73
CA LYS A 184 8.46 -1.19 -13.63
C LYS A 184 7.79 -0.03 -12.92
N GLU A 185 6.94 0.71 -13.62
CA GLU A 185 6.17 1.80 -13.04
C GLU A 185 4.77 1.81 -13.67
N LEU A 186 3.75 2.09 -12.87
CA LEU A 186 2.39 2.34 -13.30
C LEU A 186 2.03 3.77 -12.92
N LYS A 187 1.76 4.61 -13.91
CA LYS A 187 1.13 5.91 -13.72
C LYS A 187 -0.37 5.76 -13.91
N PHE A 188 -1.15 6.42 -13.07
CA PHE A 188 -2.59 6.37 -13.16
C PHE A 188 -3.20 7.76 -13.03
N SER A 189 -4.35 7.93 -13.65
CA SER A 189 -5.30 8.99 -13.36
C SER A 189 -6.72 8.43 -13.38
N PHE A 190 -7.61 8.96 -12.55
CA PHE A 190 -9.04 8.69 -12.65
C PHE A 190 -9.87 9.87 -12.18
N GLN A 191 -11.07 10.00 -12.72
CA GLN A 191 -12.11 10.92 -12.27
C GLN A 191 -13.48 10.33 -12.60
N GLY A 192 -14.52 10.81 -11.92
CA GLY A 192 -15.89 10.48 -12.28
C GLY A 192 -16.29 11.02 -13.65
N VAL A 193 -17.08 10.26 -14.40
CA VAL A 193 -17.75 10.83 -15.57
C VAL A 193 -18.86 11.77 -15.09
N GLY A 194 -18.64 13.08 -15.23
CA GLY A 194 -19.67 14.08 -15.01
C GLY A 194 -20.59 14.09 -16.21
N HIS A 195 -21.78 13.50 -16.11
CA HIS A 195 -22.85 13.96 -16.96
C HIS A 195 -23.37 15.27 -16.36
N GLU A 196 -23.20 16.39 -17.08
CA GLU A 196 -24.19 17.45 -17.00
C GLU A 196 -25.54 16.81 -17.33
N LYS A 197 -26.50 16.92 -16.41
CA LYS A 197 -27.89 16.70 -16.78
C LYS A 197 -28.17 17.76 -17.84
N LYS A 198 -28.31 17.38 -19.12
CA LYS A 198 -28.84 18.31 -20.12
C LYS A 198 -30.19 18.77 -19.58
N SER A 199 -30.24 20.06 -19.23
CA SER A 199 -31.45 20.78 -18.82
C SER A 199 -32.54 20.61 -19.84
#